data_AF-K1PQ92-F1
#
_entry.id   AF-K1PQ92-F1
#
_cell.length_a   1.000
_cell.length_b   1.000
_cell.length_c   1.000
_cell.angle_alpha   90.00
_cell.angle_beta   90.00
_cell.angle_gamma   90.00
#
_symmetry.space_group_name_H-M   'P 1'
#
loop_
_entity.id
_entity.type
_entity.pdbx_description
1 polymer ?
#
loop_
_entity_poly.entity_id
_entity_poly.type
_entity_poly.pdbx_seq_one_letter_code
_entity_poly.pdbx_strand_id
1 'polypeptide(L)' 'MVDHITQQNAMLIQKLKEHELVHSAWYFNSKVFAIDKNDRRYTFDIYDDINKKIRAGCPR' A
#
# COMPACT_ATOMS: atom_id res chain seq x y z
N MET A 1 -5.46 20.90 11.75
CA MET A 1 -6.19 19.62 11.73
C MET A 1 -5.31 18.60 11.03
N VAL A 2 -4.68 17.70 11.79
CA VAL A 2 -4.07 16.50 11.19
C VAL A 2 -5.26 15.61 10.86
N ASP A 3 -5.50 15.43 9.56
CA ASP A 3 -6.57 14.60 9.08
C ASP A 3 -6.26 13.14 9.45
N HIS A 4 -7.14 12.49 10.20
CA HIS A 4 -6.95 11.11 10.67
C HIS A 4 -6.63 10.15 9.52
N ILE A 5 -7.15 10.46 8.32
CA ILE A 5 -6.93 9.74 7.07
C ILE A 5 -5.46 9.80 6.65
N THR A 6 -4.79 10.94 6.83
CA THR A 6 -3.37 11.11 6.49
C THR A 6 -2.48 10.28 7.40
N GLN A 7 -2.83 10.17 8.68
CA GLN A 7 -2.08 9.37 9.65
C GLN A 7 -2.21 7.87 9.35
N GLN A 8 -3.40 7.40 8.99
CA GLN A 8 -3.60 6.01 8.57
C GLN A 8 -2.87 5.69 7.25
N ASN A 9 -2.89 6.61 6.29
CA ASN A 9 -2.11 6.47 5.04
C ASN A 9 -0.60 6.41 5.28
N ALA A 10 -0.08 7.25 6.18
CA ALA A 10 1.33 7.24 6.54
C ALA A 10 1.74 5.91 7.20
N MET A 11 0.92 5.39 8.11
CA MET A 11 1.12 4.07 8.71
C MET A 11 1.06 2.94 7.67
N LEU A 12 0.14 3.04 6.70
CA LEU A 12 0.01 2.07 5.61
C LEU A 12 1.27 2.04 4.73
N ILE A 13 1.78 3.21 4.33
CA ILE A 13 3.02 3.33 3.55
C ILE A 13 4.22 2.79 4.32
N GLN A 14 4.29 3.03 5.63
CA GLN A 14 5.37 2.53 6.47
C GLN A 14 5.35 0.99 6.52
N LYS A 15 4.18 0.38 6.77
CA LYS A 15 3.99 -1.08 6.71
C LYS A 15 4.31 -1.66 5.34
N LEU A 16 3.92 -0.97 4.27
CA LEU A 16 4.26 -1.38 2.90
C LEU A 16 5.76 -1.36 2.67
N LYS A 17 6.48 -0.33 3.12
CA LYS A 17 7.94 -0.25 2.98
C LYS A 17 8.69 -1.29 3.81
N GLU A 18 8.13 -1.70 4.95
CA GLU A 18 8.70 -2.77 5.78
C GLU A 18 8.46 -4.17 5.19
N HIS A 19 7.49 -4.33 4.29
CA HIS A 19 7.22 -5.62 3.64
C HIS A 19 8.31 -5.95 2.60
N GLU A 20 8.95 -7.11 2.73
CA GLU A 20 10.06 -7.52 1.84
C GLU A 20 9.66 -7.64 0.36
N LEU A 21 8.36 -7.84 0.09
CA LEU A 21 7.80 -8.03 -1.24
C LEU A 21 7.60 -6.69 -1.95
N VAL A 22 7.42 -5.61 -1.20
CA VAL A 22 7.21 -4.27 -1.75
C VAL A 22 8.56 -3.63 -2.06
N HIS A 23 8.71 -3.16 -3.29
CA HIS A 23 9.85 -2.38 -3.73
C HIS A 23 9.71 -0.90 -3.36
N SER A 24 8.51 -0.32 -3.55
CA SER A 24 8.27 1.10 -3.30
C SER A 24 6.80 1.37 -3.01
N ALA A 25 6.51 2.34 -2.15
CA ALA A 25 5.14 2.78 -1.87
C ALA A 25 5.06 4.30 -1.70
N TRP A 26 4.00 4.91 -2.25
CA TRP A 26 3.74 6.35 -2.17
C TRP A 26 2.23 6.63 -2.14
N TYR A 27 1.86 7.79 -1.59
CA TYR A 27 0.48 8.26 -1.54
C TYR A 27 0.21 9.23 -2.68
N PHE A 28 -0.89 9.05 -3.39
CA PHE A 28 -1.33 9.93 -4.46
C PHE A 28 -2.86 9.96 -4.56
N ASN A 29 -3.44 11.15 -4.66
CA ASN A 29 -4.88 11.37 -4.86
C ASN A 29 -5.79 10.56 -3.91
N SER A 30 -5.52 10.63 -2.61
CA SER A 30 -6.27 9.91 -1.57
C SER A 30 -6.16 8.38 -1.60
N LYS A 31 -5.20 7.84 -2.35
CA LYS A 31 -4.92 6.41 -2.45
C LYS A 31 -3.44 6.12 -2.23
N VAL A 32 -3.13 4.93 -1.74
CA VAL A 32 -1.75 4.48 -1.56
C VAL A 32 -1.40 3.53 -2.70
N PHE A 33 -0.31 3.81 -3.39
CA PHE A 33 0.22 2.97 -4.44
C PHE A 33 1.44 2.23 -3.90
N ALA A 34 1.58 0.96 -4.27
CA ALA A 34 2.82 0.23 -4.07
C ALA A 34 3.22 -0.54 -5.31
N ILE A 35 4.52 -0.65 -5.52
CA ILE A 35 5.15 -1.51 -6.52
C ILE A 35 5.82 -2.65 -5.75
N ASP A 36 5.54 -3.87 -6.16
CA ASP A 36 6.21 -5.07 -5.68
C ASP A 36 7.52 -5.32 -6.43
N LYS A 37 8.44 -6.13 -5.89
CA LYS A 37 9.68 -6.52 -6.56
C LYS A 37 9.44 -7.20 -7.92
N ASN A 38 8.25 -7.73 -8.16
CA ASN A 38 7.84 -8.29 -9.45
C ASN A 38 7.33 -7.21 -10.44
N ASP A 39 7.56 -5.92 -10.19
CA ASP A 39 7.04 -4.78 -10.96
C ASP A 39 5.49 -4.70 -10.99
N ARG A 40 4.82 -5.43 -10.11
CA ARG A 40 3.36 -5.40 -10.00
C ARG A 40 2.92 -4.17 -9.22
N ARG A 41 2.06 -3.37 -9.84
CA ARG A 41 1.43 -2.20 -9.21
C ARG A 41 0.18 -2.61 -8.46
N TYR A 42 0.13 -2.25 -7.19
CA TYR A 42 -1.02 -2.42 -6.32
C TYR A 42 -1.52 -1.05 -5.89
N THR A 43 -2.84 -0.89 -5.92
CA THR A 43 -3.50 0.27 -5.33
C THR A 43 -4.20 -0.18 -4.05
N PHE A 44 -3.89 0.47 -2.94
CA PHE A 44 -4.46 0.26 -1.64
C PHE A 44 -5.35 1.43 -1.26
N ASP A 45 -6.43 1.09 -0.57
CA ASP A 45 -7.31 2.04 0.10
C ASP A 45 -7.08 1.93 1.62
N ILE A 46 -7.51 2.92 2.40
CA ILE A 46 -7.32 2.92 3.87
C ILE A 46 -8.00 1.74 4.56
N TYR A 47 -9.01 1.16 3.92
CA TYR A 47 -9.74 -0.01 4.40
C TYR A 47 -9.22 -1.33 3.84
N ASP A 48 -8.17 -1.30 3.02
CA ASP A 48 -7.68 -2.48 2.29
C ASP A 48 -6.56 -3.20 3.05
N ASP A 49 -6.71 -4.51 3.21
CA ASP A 49 -5.70 -5.36 3.85
C ASP A 49 -4.51 -5.62 2.91
N ILE A 50 -3.38 -4.93 3.16
CA ILE A 50 -2.12 -5.09 2.44
C ILE A 50 -1.74 -6.57 2.27
N ASN A 51 -1.76 -7.30 3.37
CA ASN A 51 -1.32 -8.69 3.42
C ASN A 51 -2.22 -9.58 2.55
N LYS A 52 -3.53 -9.30 2.54
CA LYS A 52 -4.48 -10.03 1.70
C LYS A 52 -4.27 -9.74 0.22
N LYS A 53 -4.02 -8.49 -0.18
CA LYS A 53 -3.82 -8.11 -1.58
C LYS A 53 -2.48 -8.61 -2.15
N ILE A 54 -1.40 -8.45 -1.40
CA ILE A 54 -0.06 -8.90 -1.83
C ILE A 54 0.01 -10.43 -1.85
N ARG A 55 -0.51 -11.11 -0.82
CA ARG A 55 -0.50 -12.58 -0.72
C ARG A 55 -1.47 -13.25 -1.68
N ALA A 56 -2.60 -12.60 -2.00
CA ALA A 56 -3.52 -13.13 -3.01
C ALA A 56 -2.83 -13.23 -4.38
N GLY A 57 -1.77 -12.43 -4.62
CA GLY A 57 -0.92 -12.51 -5.80
C GLY A 57 -1.72 -12.60 -7.10
N CYS A 58 -2.95 -12.08 -7.12
CA CYS A 58 -3.98 -12.69 -7.93
C CYS A 58 -3.89 -12.12 -9.34
N PRO A 59 -3.46 -12.89 -10.34
CA PRO A 59 -3.71 -12.51 -11.71
C PRO A 59 -5.21 -12.69 -11.95
N ARG A 60 -5.96 -11.59 -12.13
CA ARG A 60 -7.11 -11.46 -13.03
C ARG A 60 -7.40 -10.00 -13.32
#